data_AF-A0A9P4TT56-F1
#
_entry.id   AF-A0A9P4TT56-F1
#
_cell.length_a   1.000
_cell.length_b   1.000
_cell.length_c   1.000
_cell.angle_alpha   90.00
_cell.angle_beta   90.00
_cell.angle_gamma   90.00
#
_symmetry.space_group_name_H-M   'P 1'
#
loop_
_entity.id
_entity.type
_entity.pdbx_description
1 polymer ?
#
loop_
_entity_poly.entity_id
_entity_poly.type
_entity_poly.pdbx_seq_one_letter_code
_entity_poly.pdbx_strand_id
1 'polypeptide(L)'
;MAEASGHEVKIIGLNLEVDDQAKWHSTHAETDLTAPNAEKSETLTLVPKNAKHVLDVGTGTGQWAIDYAKAHPNAQVLDTDLSAIQPKENVPPNCNFKVHNTETEWEFEHKFDSILGRMLLMGIHDWPAFFVKPWDNLKPGGWLEVVNPEFPVGCDNESAGPDTPIMRWSRGIREATSIDGIDTLIVRKMRSTIEEQGFLNIREERFKWATGPWPKGEKEKEIGHWMLPNLTVFMAPSAMGLITKKLNWPKEDVKDLVKEALDDLEDTNRHY
;
A
#
# COMPACT_ATOMS: atom_id res chain seq x y z
N MET A 1 -8.72 30.31 22.70
CA MET A 1 -8.98 29.68 21.40
C MET A 1 -7.75 28.83 21.10
N ALA A 2 -7.89 27.50 21.16
CA ALA A 2 -6.79 26.61 20.84
C ALA A 2 -6.62 26.61 19.32
N GLU A 3 -5.41 26.88 18.83
CA GLU A 3 -5.07 26.73 17.42
C GLU A 3 -5.35 25.28 17.01
N ALA A 4 -6.10 25.08 15.93
CA ALA A 4 -6.37 23.76 15.38
C ALA A 4 -5.04 23.17 14.89
N SER A 5 -4.42 22.30 15.69
CA SER A 5 -3.25 21.53 15.30
C SER A 5 -3.69 20.40 14.37
N GLY A 6 -3.78 20.68 13.08
CA GLY A 6 -4.11 19.67 12.07
C GLY A 6 -2.95 18.73 11.81
N HIS A 7 -3.17 17.41 11.92
CA HIS A 7 -2.29 16.41 11.32
C HIS A 7 -2.51 16.40 9.79
N GLU A 8 -1.44 16.18 9.02
CA GLU A 8 -1.50 16.08 7.55
C GLU A 8 -1.46 14.62 7.11
N VAL A 9 -2.19 14.27 6.04
CA VAL A 9 -2.24 12.88 5.55
C VAL A 9 -2.10 12.81 4.05
N LYS A 10 -1.26 11.88 3.60
CA LYS A 10 -1.24 11.44 2.21
C LYS A 10 -1.78 10.02 2.09
N ILE A 11 -2.77 9.85 1.24
CA ILE A 11 -3.32 8.56 0.85
C ILE A 11 -2.85 8.29 -0.57
N ILE A 12 -2.25 7.14 -0.80
CA ILE A 12 -1.92 6.67 -2.15
C ILE A 12 -2.67 5.37 -2.41
N GLY A 13 -3.69 5.44 -3.26
CA GLY A 13 -4.39 4.28 -3.77
C GLY A 13 -3.72 3.76 -5.05
N LEU A 14 -3.53 2.44 -5.15
CA LEU A 14 -2.99 1.82 -6.37
C LEU A 14 -4.11 1.03 -7.09
N ASN A 15 -4.48 1.50 -8.30
CA ASN A 15 -5.57 1.12 -9.22
C ASN A 15 -7.03 1.53 -8.87
N LEU A 16 -7.65 2.32 -9.77
CA LEU A 16 -9.11 2.47 -9.95
C LEU A 16 -9.45 2.37 -11.43
N GLU A 17 -10.56 1.72 -11.74
CA GLU A 17 -11.21 1.74 -13.06
C GLU A 17 -12.51 2.57 -13.08
N VAL A 18 -12.95 2.83 -14.31
CA VAL A 18 -13.81 3.90 -14.85
C VAL A 18 -15.22 3.99 -14.23
N ASP A 19 -15.63 5.21 -13.88
CA ASP A 19 -17.05 5.55 -13.70
C ASP A 19 -17.67 5.85 -15.08
N ASP A 20 -18.73 5.12 -15.43
CA ASP A 20 -19.49 5.13 -16.70
C ASP A 20 -20.13 6.50 -17.07
N GLN A 21 -19.83 7.57 -16.32
CA GLN A 21 -20.34 8.92 -16.58
C GLN A 21 -19.30 10.05 -16.60
N ALA A 22 -18.02 9.77 -16.37
CA ALA A 22 -17.00 10.82 -16.38
C ALA A 22 -16.27 10.88 -17.72
N LYS A 23 -16.69 11.81 -18.59
CA LYS A 23 -15.90 12.21 -19.78
C LYS A 23 -14.48 12.59 -19.35
N TRP A 24 -13.51 11.75 -19.69
CA TRP A 24 -12.09 12.04 -19.48
C TRP A 24 -11.65 13.12 -20.46
N HIS A 25 -11.34 14.31 -19.95
CA HIS A 25 -10.38 15.18 -20.60
C HIS A 25 -9.00 14.68 -20.21
N SER A 26 -8.19 14.29 -21.20
CA SER A 26 -6.77 14.00 -21.01
C SER A 26 -6.05 15.27 -20.55
N THR A 27 -6.10 15.59 -19.27
CA THR A 27 -5.09 16.47 -18.70
C THR A 27 -3.82 15.66 -18.62
N HIS A 28 -2.96 15.84 -19.61
CA HIS A 28 -1.54 15.70 -19.39
C HIS A 28 -1.27 16.49 -18.12
N ALA A 29 -0.86 15.82 -17.03
CA ALA A 29 -0.22 16.51 -15.95
C ALA A 29 1.13 16.99 -16.48
N GLU A 30 1.12 18.07 -17.25
CA GLU A 30 2.22 19.01 -17.25
C GLU A 30 2.27 19.53 -15.81
N THR A 31 3.00 18.82 -14.94
CA THR A 31 3.74 19.52 -13.90
C THR A 31 4.52 20.60 -14.62
N ASP A 32 4.19 21.85 -14.37
CA ASP A 32 4.90 23.01 -14.89
C ASP A 32 6.39 22.85 -14.56
N LEU A 33 7.15 22.40 -15.55
CA LEU A 33 8.60 22.15 -15.51
C LEU A 33 9.40 23.45 -15.55
N THR A 34 8.76 24.63 -15.46
CA THR A 34 9.44 25.92 -15.57
C THR A 34 9.89 26.53 -14.22
N ALA A 35 9.60 25.89 -13.08
CA ALA A 35 10.20 26.28 -11.81
C ALA A 35 11.66 25.79 -11.73
N PRO A 36 12.68 26.67 -11.68
CA PRO A 36 14.09 26.27 -11.87
C PRO A 36 14.72 25.40 -10.78
N ASN A 37 13.96 24.91 -9.78
CA ASN A 37 14.50 24.21 -8.60
C ASN A 37 13.61 23.07 -8.06
N ALA A 38 12.71 22.50 -8.86
CA ALA A 38 12.04 21.25 -8.46
C ALA A 38 13.02 20.07 -8.63
N GLU A 39 13.82 19.81 -7.60
CA GLU A 39 14.60 18.57 -7.50
C GLU A 39 13.67 17.37 -7.73
N LYS A 40 14.05 16.50 -8.67
CA LYS A 40 13.43 15.21 -8.94
C LYS A 40 13.26 14.42 -7.64
N SER A 41 12.07 14.45 -7.04
CA SER A 41 11.74 13.58 -5.92
C SER A 41 11.13 12.30 -6.49
N GLU A 42 12.00 11.40 -6.96
CA GLU A 42 11.68 10.01 -7.32
C GLU A 42 11.42 9.13 -6.08
N THR A 43 11.23 9.70 -4.89
CA THR A 43 10.80 8.96 -3.69
C THR A 43 9.29 8.99 -3.57
N LEU A 44 8.68 7.80 -3.60
CA LEU A 44 7.24 7.57 -3.39
C LEU A 44 6.72 7.97 -2.00
N THR A 45 7.59 8.40 -1.08
CA THR A 45 7.24 8.79 0.29
C THR A 45 7.52 10.27 0.55
N LEU A 46 6.54 10.99 1.13
CA LEU A 46 6.64 12.42 1.47
C LEU A 46 7.05 12.69 2.92
N VAL A 47 7.66 11.72 3.62
CA VAL A 47 8.15 11.93 4.99
C VAL A 47 9.00 13.21 5.03
N PRO A 48 8.66 14.20 5.88
CA PRO A 48 9.37 15.47 5.90
C PRO A 48 10.87 15.27 6.12
N LYS A 49 11.72 15.91 5.29
CA LYS A 49 13.18 15.75 5.32
C LYS A 49 13.81 16.02 6.71
N ASN A 50 13.12 16.77 7.55
CA ASN A 50 13.52 17.16 8.90
C ASN A 50 12.83 16.36 10.04
N ALA A 51 12.03 15.33 9.72
CA ALA A 51 11.39 14.46 10.69
C ALA A 51 12.45 13.84 11.63
N LYS A 52 12.19 13.87 12.94
CA LYS A 52 13.13 13.37 13.96
C LYS A 52 12.75 11.98 14.45
N HIS A 53 11.47 11.67 14.55
CA HIS A 53 10.95 10.36 14.90
C HIS A 53 10.01 9.89 13.78
N VAL A 54 10.34 8.76 13.16
CA VAL A 54 9.57 8.17 12.07
C VAL A 54 9.18 6.75 12.45
N LEU A 55 7.91 6.40 12.25
CA LEU A 55 7.40 5.04 12.44
C LEU A 55 7.05 4.40 11.09
N ASP A 56 7.62 3.23 10.81
CA ASP A 56 7.20 2.34 9.71
C ASP A 56 6.35 1.19 10.29
N VAL A 57 5.08 1.13 9.90
CA VAL A 57 4.12 0.12 10.39
C VAL A 57 3.96 -0.99 9.36
N GLY A 58 4.20 -2.23 9.80
CA GLY A 58 4.17 -3.43 8.97
C GLY A 58 5.24 -3.40 7.88
N THR A 59 6.49 -3.18 8.27
CA THR A 59 7.60 -2.99 7.32
C THR A 59 7.91 -4.20 6.44
N GLY A 60 7.48 -5.40 6.85
CA GLY A 60 7.97 -6.65 6.29
C GLY A 60 9.47 -6.83 6.52
N THR A 61 10.28 -6.67 5.47
CA THR A 61 11.74 -6.92 5.54
C THR A 61 12.54 -5.81 6.22
N GLY A 62 11.95 -4.63 6.46
CA GLY A 62 12.66 -3.48 7.04
C GLY A 62 13.43 -2.64 6.01
N GLN A 63 13.37 -3.00 4.72
CA GLN A 63 14.25 -2.42 3.70
C GLN A 63 14.07 -0.90 3.56
N TRP A 64 12.82 -0.43 3.56
CA TRP A 64 12.54 1.00 3.48
C TRP A 64 13.04 1.75 4.71
N ALA A 65 12.77 1.22 5.91
CA ALA A 65 13.20 1.85 7.17
C ALA A 65 14.73 1.99 7.22
N ILE A 66 15.45 0.95 6.79
CA ILE A 66 16.91 0.94 6.67
C ILE A 66 17.39 2.02 5.70
N ASP A 67 16.81 2.10 4.50
CA ASP A 67 17.26 3.05 3.48
C ASP A 67 16.93 4.50 3.87
N TYR A 68 15.76 4.73 4.48
CA TYR A 68 15.40 6.02 5.06
C TYR A 68 16.37 6.42 6.18
N ALA A 69 16.69 5.50 7.11
CA ALA A 69 17.62 5.78 8.21
C ALA A 69 19.03 6.13 7.71
N LYS A 70 19.52 5.49 6.63
CA LYS A 70 20.80 5.83 5.99
C LYS A 70 20.78 7.23 5.37
N ALA A 71 19.70 7.58 4.68
CA ALA A 71 19.55 8.89 4.04
C ALA A 71 19.34 10.03 5.07
N HIS A 72 18.78 9.71 6.23
CA HIS A 72 18.43 10.66 7.28
C HIS A 72 19.11 10.31 8.62
N PRO A 73 20.45 10.47 8.76
CA PRO A 73 21.19 10.08 9.96
C PRO A 73 20.78 10.83 11.24
N ASN A 74 20.03 11.93 11.10
CA ASN A 74 19.50 12.73 12.20
C ASN A 74 18.08 12.37 12.63
N ALA A 75 17.45 11.39 11.96
CA ALA A 75 16.14 10.85 12.31
C ALA A 75 16.33 9.54 13.08
N GLN A 76 15.45 9.24 14.03
CA GLN A 76 15.27 7.92 14.62
C GLN A 76 14.09 7.25 13.93
N VAL A 77 14.34 6.08 13.37
CA VAL A 77 13.34 5.26 12.70
C VAL A 77 13.00 4.10 13.62
N LEU A 78 11.75 4.05 14.05
CA LEU A 78 11.18 2.85 14.66
C LEU A 78 10.40 2.11 13.59
N ASP A 79 10.60 0.81 13.59
CA ASP A 79 10.00 -0.09 12.62
C ASP A 79 9.27 -1.19 13.39
N THR A 80 8.04 -1.48 12.98
CA THR A 80 7.19 -2.50 13.58
C THR A 80 6.67 -3.51 12.57
N ASP A 81 6.68 -4.78 12.97
CA ASP A 81 6.05 -5.87 12.22
C ASP A 81 5.57 -6.97 13.17
N LEU A 82 4.57 -7.75 12.75
CA LEU A 82 4.11 -8.92 13.50
C LEU A 82 5.20 -10.00 13.59
N SER A 83 6.12 -10.04 12.63
CA SER A 83 7.15 -11.06 12.49
C SER A 83 8.57 -10.50 12.62
N ALA A 84 9.45 -11.23 13.29
CA ALA A 84 10.86 -10.89 13.45
C ALA A 84 11.72 -11.35 12.26
N ILE A 85 11.45 -10.85 11.05
CA ILE A 85 12.13 -11.26 9.80
C ILE A 85 13.18 -10.26 9.31
N GLN A 86 13.34 -9.14 10.01
CA GLN A 86 14.23 -8.04 9.62
C GLN A 86 15.70 -8.43 9.83
N PRO A 87 16.63 -7.87 9.03
CA PRO A 87 18.06 -8.21 9.12
C PRO A 87 18.65 -7.78 10.47
N LYS A 88 19.63 -8.55 10.96
CA LYS A 88 20.38 -8.23 12.19
C LYS A 88 21.68 -7.48 11.94
N GLU A 89 22.17 -7.50 10.71
CA GLU A 89 23.45 -6.93 10.29
C GLU A 89 23.24 -5.78 9.31
N ASN A 90 24.20 -4.86 9.24
CA ASN A 90 24.16 -3.70 8.33
C ASN A 90 22.97 -2.76 8.53
N VAL A 91 22.39 -2.75 9.74
CA VAL A 91 21.31 -1.86 10.16
C VAL A 91 21.91 -0.57 10.71
N PRO A 92 21.49 0.61 10.24
CA PRO A 92 21.94 1.89 10.80
C PRO A 92 21.63 2.00 12.30
N PRO A 93 22.49 2.65 13.10
CA PRO A 93 22.29 2.76 14.55
C PRO A 93 21.04 3.57 14.95
N ASN A 94 20.46 4.31 14.01
CA ASN A 94 19.24 5.10 14.16
C ASN A 94 17.99 4.39 13.62
N CYS A 95 18.06 3.09 13.33
CA CYS A 95 16.94 2.26 12.89
C CYS A 95 16.74 1.10 13.88
N ASN A 96 15.56 1.00 14.48
CA ASN A 96 15.24 -0.02 15.47
C ASN A 96 14.02 -0.83 15.05
N PHE A 97 14.07 -2.15 15.19
CA PHE A 97 12.96 -3.05 14.90
C PHE A 97 12.27 -3.49 16.19
N LYS A 98 10.93 -3.52 16.18
CA LYS A 98 10.10 -3.99 17.28
C LYS A 98 9.04 -4.95 16.75
N VAL A 99 9.02 -6.18 17.27
CA VAL A 99 7.92 -7.11 17.00
C VAL A 99 6.66 -6.57 17.69
N HIS A 100 5.66 -6.21 16.91
CA HIS A 100 4.45 -5.57 17.42
C HIS A 100 3.27 -5.83 16.48
N ASN A 101 2.14 -6.25 17.07
CA ASN A 101 0.87 -6.27 16.35
C ASN A 101 0.27 -4.86 16.35
N THR A 102 0.22 -4.23 15.18
CA THR A 102 -0.30 -2.86 15.03
C THR A 102 -1.77 -2.68 15.45
N GLU A 103 -2.55 -3.76 15.54
CA GLU A 103 -3.95 -3.70 15.99
C GLU A 103 -4.08 -3.69 17.53
N THR A 104 -2.97 -3.89 18.25
CA THR A 104 -2.91 -3.79 19.71
C THR A 104 -2.58 -2.36 20.15
N GLU A 105 -2.50 -2.13 21.46
CA GLU A 105 -2.19 -0.79 21.99
C GLU A 105 -0.77 -0.34 21.65
N TRP A 106 -0.66 0.93 21.23
CA TRP A 106 0.60 1.55 20.85
C TRP A 106 1.27 2.18 22.07
N GLU A 107 2.14 1.41 22.72
CA GLU A 107 2.94 1.85 23.87
C GLU A 107 4.36 2.24 23.42
N PHE A 108 4.46 3.39 22.76
CA PHE A 108 5.75 3.97 22.35
C PHE A 108 6.19 5.06 23.32
N GLU A 109 7.51 5.20 23.50
CA GLU A 109 8.08 6.17 24.45
C GLU A 109 7.91 7.64 24.01
N HIS A 110 7.71 7.85 22.71
CA HIS A 110 7.61 9.17 22.11
C HIS A 110 6.56 9.20 21.00
N LYS A 111 6.04 10.39 20.74
CA LYS A 111 5.23 10.68 19.56
C LYS A 111 6.11 10.86 18.32
N PHE A 112 5.53 10.60 17.16
CA PHE A 112 6.20 10.62 15.87
C PHE A 112 5.95 11.92 15.10
N ASP A 113 6.95 12.34 14.33
CA ASP A 113 6.79 13.41 13.33
C ASP A 113 6.14 12.86 12.06
N SER A 114 6.36 11.57 11.75
CA SER A 114 5.74 10.89 10.63
C SER A 114 5.49 9.42 10.94
N ILE A 115 4.36 8.90 10.48
CA ILE A 115 4.00 7.50 10.51
C ILE A 115 3.65 7.08 9.09
N LEU A 116 4.09 5.90 8.67
CA LEU A 116 3.69 5.32 7.40
C LEU A 116 3.14 3.90 7.57
N GLY A 117 2.21 3.53 6.70
CA GLY A 117 1.74 2.15 6.56
C GLY A 117 1.56 1.80 5.08
N ARG A 118 2.24 0.76 4.61
CA ARG A 118 2.18 0.36 3.19
C ARG A 118 1.84 -1.11 3.06
N MET A 119 0.98 -1.43 2.09
CA MET A 119 0.57 -2.82 1.80
C MET A 119 -0.05 -3.53 3.01
N LEU A 120 -0.73 -2.78 3.89
CA LEU A 120 -1.37 -3.30 5.10
C LEU A 120 -2.80 -3.81 4.86
N LEU A 121 -3.33 -3.64 3.63
CA LEU A 121 -4.71 -3.94 3.25
C LEU A 121 -5.24 -5.28 3.77
N MET A 122 -4.41 -6.32 3.72
CA MET A 122 -4.77 -7.69 4.08
C MET A 122 -4.40 -8.07 5.52
N GLY A 123 -3.89 -7.12 6.31
CA GLY A 123 -3.42 -7.34 7.68
C GLY A 123 -4.16 -6.52 8.74
N ILE A 124 -5.09 -5.65 8.34
CA ILE A 124 -5.87 -4.81 9.24
C ILE A 124 -7.35 -5.21 9.15
N HIS A 125 -7.96 -5.52 10.29
CA HIS A 125 -9.36 -5.93 10.39
C HIS A 125 -10.29 -4.74 10.59
N ASP A 126 -9.83 -3.70 11.28
CA ASP A 126 -10.61 -2.49 11.58
C ASP A 126 -9.78 -1.24 11.27
N TRP A 127 -9.99 -0.70 10.07
CA TRP A 127 -9.30 0.51 9.61
C TRP A 127 -9.68 1.77 10.39
N PRO A 128 -10.96 2.05 10.72
CA PRO A 128 -11.32 3.10 11.67
C PRO A 128 -10.54 3.01 12.98
N ALA A 129 -10.49 1.84 13.61
CA ALA A 129 -9.73 1.64 14.85
C ALA A 129 -8.22 1.81 14.63
N PHE A 130 -7.70 1.34 13.49
CA PHE A 130 -6.32 1.58 13.10
C PHE A 130 -6.00 3.07 13.06
N PHE A 131 -6.85 3.92 12.45
CA PHE A 131 -6.57 5.36 12.31
C PHE A 131 -6.58 6.15 13.63
N VAL A 132 -7.22 5.64 14.68
CA VAL A 132 -7.08 6.17 16.05
C VAL A 132 -5.62 6.09 16.51
N LYS A 133 -4.91 5.00 16.18
CA LYS A 133 -3.55 4.75 16.65
C LYS A 133 -2.52 5.78 16.15
N PRO A 134 -2.38 6.07 14.84
CA PRO A 134 -1.50 7.14 14.38
C PRO A 134 -2.00 8.50 14.83
N TRP A 135 -3.31 8.74 14.93
CA TRP A 135 -3.84 9.99 15.46
C TRP A 135 -3.31 10.31 16.87
N ASP A 136 -3.36 9.33 17.77
CA ASP A 136 -2.89 9.50 19.14
C ASP A 136 -1.37 9.55 19.26
N ASN A 137 -0.64 8.96 18.31
CA ASN A 137 0.82 8.84 18.35
C ASN A 137 1.57 9.85 17.48
N LEU A 138 0.87 10.68 16.70
CA LEU A 138 1.49 11.81 16.01
C LEU A 138 1.67 13.01 16.95
N LYS A 139 2.76 13.73 16.74
CA LYS A 139 2.90 15.09 17.25
C LYS A 139 1.90 16.00 16.51
N PRO A 140 1.44 17.09 17.15
CA PRO A 140 0.75 18.17 16.45
C PRO A 140 1.47 18.57 15.15
N GLY A 141 0.77 18.53 14.01
CA GLY A 141 1.36 18.81 12.68
C GLY A 141 2.16 17.65 12.06
N GLY A 142 2.12 16.46 12.67
CA GLY A 142 2.74 15.25 12.15
C GLY A 142 2.02 14.69 10.92
N TRP A 143 2.72 13.80 10.21
CA TRP A 143 2.31 13.26 8.93
C TRP A 143 1.93 11.79 9.01
N LEU A 144 0.79 11.42 8.41
CA LEU A 144 0.45 10.03 8.14
C LEU A 144 0.52 9.77 6.63
N GLU A 145 1.22 8.71 6.23
CA GLU A 145 1.18 8.22 4.85
C GLU A 145 0.64 6.80 4.82
N VAL A 146 -0.41 6.57 4.03
CA VAL A 146 -0.95 5.21 3.83
C VAL A 146 -0.99 4.88 2.34
N VAL A 147 -0.37 3.76 1.97
CA VAL A 147 -0.31 3.29 0.58
C VAL A 147 -0.85 1.87 0.52
N ASN A 148 -1.94 1.68 -0.22
CA ASN A 148 -2.52 0.35 -0.40
C ASN A 148 -3.01 0.16 -1.83
N PRO A 149 -2.90 -1.08 -2.36
CA PRO A 149 -3.58 -1.43 -3.59
C PRO A 149 -5.07 -1.48 -3.37
N GLU A 150 -5.82 -1.20 -4.42
CA GLU A 150 -7.19 -1.67 -4.52
C GLU A 150 -7.18 -3.16 -4.83
N PHE A 151 -8.03 -3.89 -4.14
CA PHE A 151 -8.17 -5.32 -4.32
C PHE A 151 -9.65 -5.71 -4.24
N PRO A 152 -10.21 -6.50 -5.17
CA PRO A 152 -9.55 -7.31 -6.20
C PRO A 152 -8.90 -6.51 -7.34
N VAL A 153 -8.01 -7.17 -8.10
CA VAL A 153 -7.40 -6.65 -9.34
C VAL A 153 -8.49 -6.14 -10.31
N GLY A 154 -8.26 -4.98 -10.94
CA GLY A 154 -9.11 -4.37 -11.97
C GLY A 154 -8.63 -4.66 -13.39
N CYS A 155 -9.34 -4.22 -14.43
CA CYS A 155 -8.89 -4.41 -15.82
C CYS A 155 -9.32 -3.28 -16.76
N ASP A 156 -8.38 -2.38 -17.04
CA ASP A 156 -8.49 -1.06 -17.66
C ASP A 156 -9.33 -0.87 -18.95
N ASN A 157 -9.65 -1.94 -19.67
CA ASN A 157 -10.26 -1.86 -21.00
C ASN A 157 -11.20 -3.04 -21.30
N GLU A 158 -11.74 -3.68 -20.27
CA GLU A 158 -12.56 -4.89 -20.40
C GLU A 158 -11.84 -6.05 -21.11
N SER A 159 -10.51 -5.97 -21.27
CA SER A 159 -9.75 -7.06 -21.90
C SER A 159 -9.79 -8.32 -21.07
N ALA A 160 -10.19 -8.27 -19.79
CA ALA A 160 -10.41 -9.42 -18.93
C ALA A 160 -11.83 -9.39 -18.35
N GLY A 161 -12.54 -10.51 -18.52
CA GLY A 161 -13.84 -10.73 -17.90
C GLY A 161 -13.73 -11.23 -16.46
N PRO A 162 -14.86 -11.29 -15.73
CA PRO A 162 -14.90 -11.75 -14.34
C PRO A 162 -14.42 -13.19 -14.11
N ASP A 163 -14.41 -14.00 -15.17
CA ASP A 163 -14.04 -15.41 -15.18
C ASP A 163 -12.57 -15.65 -15.58
N THR A 164 -11.79 -14.61 -15.91
CA THR A 164 -10.36 -14.82 -16.19
C THR A 164 -9.65 -15.34 -14.93
N PRO A 165 -8.60 -16.16 -15.08
CA PRO A 165 -7.91 -16.76 -13.95
C PRO A 165 -7.45 -15.75 -12.89
N ILE A 166 -6.91 -14.59 -13.30
CA ILE A 166 -6.51 -13.53 -12.36
C ILE A 166 -7.68 -12.95 -11.58
N MET A 167 -8.81 -12.70 -12.25
CA MET A 167 -10.03 -12.17 -11.63
C MET A 167 -10.67 -13.18 -10.68
N ARG A 168 -10.61 -14.47 -11.01
CA ARG A 168 -11.07 -15.56 -10.14
C ARG A 168 -10.19 -15.68 -8.90
N TRP A 169 -8.87 -15.64 -9.07
CA TRP A 169 -7.92 -15.63 -7.95
C TRP A 169 -8.15 -14.42 -7.03
N SER A 170 -8.19 -13.20 -7.57
CA SER A 170 -8.35 -12.00 -6.75
C SER A 170 -9.68 -11.97 -5.99
N ARG A 171 -10.77 -12.40 -6.64
CA ARG A 171 -12.08 -12.55 -5.98
C ARG A 171 -12.06 -13.60 -4.88
N GLY A 172 -11.43 -14.76 -5.12
CA GLY A 172 -11.28 -15.82 -4.12
C GLY A 172 -10.48 -15.34 -2.90
N ILE A 173 -9.42 -14.56 -3.10
CA ILE A 173 -8.67 -13.93 -2.00
C ILE A 173 -9.59 -12.97 -1.22
N ARG A 174 -10.32 -12.07 -1.89
CA ARG A 174 -11.25 -11.15 -1.22
C ARG A 174 -12.33 -11.88 -0.42
N GLU A 175 -12.94 -12.91 -0.99
CA GLU A 175 -13.96 -13.71 -0.32
C GLU A 175 -13.36 -14.39 0.93
N ALA A 176 -12.19 -15.01 0.79
CA ALA A 176 -11.49 -15.66 1.89
C ALA A 176 -11.14 -14.69 3.03
N THR A 177 -10.64 -13.49 2.73
CA THR A 177 -10.30 -12.49 3.75
C THR A 177 -11.53 -11.87 4.40
N SER A 178 -12.64 -11.76 3.67
CA SER A 178 -13.90 -11.25 4.22
C SER A 178 -14.49 -12.13 5.31
N ILE A 179 -14.20 -13.44 5.30
CA ILE A 179 -14.60 -14.38 6.36
C ILE A 179 -13.93 -14.00 7.69
N ASP A 180 -12.72 -13.46 7.64
CA ASP A 180 -11.99 -12.99 8.81
C ASP A 180 -12.31 -11.52 9.15
N GLY A 181 -13.23 -10.87 8.40
CA GLY A 181 -13.64 -9.49 8.64
C GLY A 181 -12.77 -8.42 7.97
N ILE A 182 -11.82 -8.81 7.11
CA ILE A 182 -10.92 -7.87 6.43
C ILE A 182 -11.63 -7.24 5.22
N ASP A 183 -11.76 -5.90 5.22
CA ASP A 183 -12.30 -5.13 4.10
C ASP A 183 -11.21 -4.71 3.10
N THR A 184 -11.13 -5.45 2.00
CA THR A 184 -10.17 -5.19 0.92
C THR A 184 -10.57 -4.03 0.00
N LEU A 185 -11.80 -3.51 0.13
CA LEU A 185 -12.31 -2.36 -0.62
C LEU A 185 -12.23 -1.05 0.16
N ILE A 186 -11.69 -1.06 1.38
CA ILE A 186 -11.57 0.11 2.26
C ILE A 186 -10.86 1.29 1.59
N VAL A 187 -9.94 1.03 0.65
CA VAL A 187 -9.22 2.07 -0.12
C VAL A 187 -10.16 3.02 -0.86
N ARG A 188 -11.38 2.59 -1.19
CA ARG A 188 -12.42 3.45 -1.80
C ARG A 188 -13.04 4.44 -0.80
N LYS A 189 -12.95 4.15 0.50
CA LYS A 189 -13.50 4.94 1.61
C LYS A 189 -12.42 5.48 2.56
N MET A 190 -11.15 5.26 2.23
CA MET A 190 -10.04 5.57 3.12
C MET A 190 -9.97 7.06 3.43
N ARG A 191 -10.22 7.91 2.42
CA ARG A 191 -10.31 9.36 2.60
C ARG A 191 -11.35 9.75 3.65
N SER A 192 -12.60 9.34 3.46
CA SER A 192 -13.68 9.70 4.39
C SER A 192 -13.45 9.13 5.79
N THR A 193 -12.91 7.91 5.89
CA THR A 193 -12.57 7.29 7.18
C THR A 193 -11.51 8.08 7.94
N ILE A 194 -10.48 8.57 7.24
CA ILE A 194 -9.42 9.40 7.80
C ILE A 194 -9.96 10.80 8.17
N GLU A 195 -10.84 11.39 7.35
CA GLU A 195 -11.54 12.65 7.63
C GLU A 195 -12.38 12.54 8.91
N GLU A 196 -13.14 11.46 9.08
CA GLU A 196 -13.97 11.19 10.26
C GLU A 196 -13.16 11.05 11.55
N GLN A 197 -11.94 10.52 11.46
CA GLN A 197 -11.00 10.45 12.60
C GLN A 197 -10.48 11.84 13.02
N GLY A 198 -10.60 12.87 12.18
CA GLY A 198 -10.21 14.25 12.48
C GLY A 198 -8.91 14.72 11.83
N PHE A 199 -8.31 13.91 10.97
CA PHE A 199 -7.17 14.33 10.15
C PHE A 199 -7.55 15.46 9.19
N LEU A 200 -6.62 16.38 8.96
CA LEU A 200 -6.81 17.55 8.09
C LEU A 200 -5.85 17.47 6.89
N ASN A 201 -5.99 18.39 5.94
CA ASN A 201 -5.09 18.51 4.77
C ASN A 201 -4.86 17.19 4.02
N ILE A 202 -5.92 16.42 3.81
CA ILE A 202 -5.82 15.07 3.22
C ILE A 202 -5.60 15.16 1.71
N ARG A 203 -4.41 14.74 1.28
CA ARG A 203 -4.03 14.56 -0.12
C ARG A 203 -4.25 13.11 -0.51
N GLU A 204 -5.17 12.87 -1.41
CA GLU A 204 -5.38 11.54 -1.99
C GLU A 204 -4.86 11.53 -3.42
N GLU A 205 -4.00 10.55 -3.71
CA GLU A 205 -3.50 10.29 -5.05
C GLU A 205 -3.83 8.86 -5.44
N ARG A 206 -4.18 8.68 -6.71
CA ARG A 206 -4.46 7.36 -7.27
C ARG A 206 -3.60 7.15 -8.50
N PHE A 207 -2.87 6.05 -8.52
CA PHE A 207 -1.99 5.70 -9.62
C PHE A 207 -2.38 4.35 -10.19
N LYS A 208 -2.19 4.20 -11.50
CA LYS A 208 -2.29 2.90 -12.12
C LYS A 208 -1.05 2.07 -11.76
N TRP A 209 -1.28 0.93 -11.12
CA TRP A 209 -0.23 -0.03 -10.81
C TRP A 209 -0.30 -1.17 -11.80
N ALA A 210 0.02 -0.82 -13.04
CA ALA A 210 -0.10 -1.71 -14.17
C ALA A 210 0.71 -2.98 -13.94
N THR A 211 0.09 -4.09 -14.29
CA THR A 211 0.55 -5.43 -13.93
C THR A 211 0.81 -6.25 -15.18
N GLY A 212 2.08 -6.62 -15.41
CA GLY A 212 2.50 -7.38 -16.58
C GLY A 212 3.08 -6.51 -17.71
N PRO A 213 3.33 -7.11 -18.88
CA PRO A 213 4.12 -6.51 -19.96
C PRO A 213 3.33 -5.61 -20.93
N TRP A 214 2.01 -5.44 -20.72
CA TRP A 214 1.12 -4.68 -21.59
C TRP A 214 1.34 -3.15 -21.64
N PRO A 215 1.85 -2.46 -20.59
CA PRO A 215 1.86 -1.00 -20.60
C PRO A 215 2.74 -0.38 -21.70
N LYS A 216 2.32 0.79 -22.15
CA LYS A 216 3.07 1.63 -23.12
C LYS A 216 3.64 2.83 -22.38
N GLY A 217 4.85 3.24 -22.75
CA GLY A 217 5.61 4.27 -22.04
C GLY A 217 6.77 3.66 -21.25
N GLU A 218 7.87 4.40 -21.12
CA GLU A 218 9.08 3.90 -20.45
C GLU A 218 8.83 3.65 -18.97
N LYS A 219 8.18 4.61 -18.29
CA LYS A 219 7.85 4.54 -16.87
C LYS A 219 6.83 3.45 -16.56
N GLU A 220 5.78 3.34 -17.36
CA GLU A 220 4.71 2.36 -17.14
C GLU A 220 5.21 0.94 -17.39
N LYS A 221 6.13 0.75 -18.35
CA LYS A 221 6.81 -0.55 -18.56
C LYS A 221 7.69 -0.93 -17.39
N GLU A 222 8.41 0.03 -16.82
CA GLU A 222 9.21 -0.20 -15.62
C GLU A 222 8.33 -0.62 -14.44
N ILE A 223 7.19 0.07 -14.22
CA ILE A 223 6.21 -0.31 -13.20
C ILE A 223 5.71 -1.74 -13.42
N GLY A 224 5.26 -2.08 -14.63
CA GLY A 224 4.79 -3.43 -14.96
C GLY A 224 5.86 -4.51 -14.79
N HIS A 225 7.10 -4.20 -15.16
CA HIS A 225 8.26 -5.08 -14.98
C HIS A 225 8.54 -5.40 -13.52
N TRP A 226 8.47 -4.41 -12.62
CA TRP A 226 8.67 -4.63 -11.19
C TRP A 226 7.45 -5.22 -10.50
N MET A 227 6.23 -4.91 -10.97
CA MET A 227 5.01 -5.45 -10.39
C MET A 227 4.91 -6.95 -10.65
N LEU A 228 5.07 -7.40 -11.89
CA LEU A 228 4.89 -8.80 -12.28
C LEU A 228 5.52 -9.81 -11.29
N PRO A 229 6.82 -9.73 -10.93
CA PRO A 229 7.41 -10.63 -9.94
C PRO A 229 6.82 -10.46 -8.53
N ASN A 230 6.46 -9.24 -8.11
CA ASN A 230 5.84 -9.01 -6.80
C ASN A 230 4.51 -9.77 -6.67
N LEU A 231 3.63 -9.68 -7.67
CA LEU A 231 2.35 -10.40 -7.63
C LEU A 231 2.54 -11.90 -7.80
N THR A 232 3.45 -12.34 -8.66
CA THR A 232 3.77 -13.77 -8.85
C THR A 232 4.22 -14.43 -7.55
N VAL A 233 5.10 -13.79 -6.79
CA VAL A 233 5.56 -14.30 -5.48
C VAL A 233 4.43 -14.32 -4.45
N PHE A 234 3.52 -13.34 -4.49
CA PHE A 234 2.38 -13.27 -3.57
C PHE A 234 1.27 -14.27 -3.91
N MET A 235 1.07 -14.59 -5.18
CA MET A 235 -0.10 -15.32 -5.68
C MET A 235 -0.24 -16.73 -5.11
N ALA A 236 0.80 -17.54 -5.22
CA ALA A 236 0.73 -18.94 -4.79
C ALA A 236 0.56 -19.06 -3.26
N PRO A 237 1.36 -18.35 -2.42
CA PRO A 237 1.19 -18.41 -0.97
C PRO A 237 -0.16 -17.88 -0.49
N SER A 238 -0.66 -16.78 -1.08
CA SER A 238 -1.95 -16.20 -0.72
C SER A 238 -3.10 -17.13 -1.09
N ALA A 239 -3.10 -17.70 -2.30
CA ALA A 239 -4.14 -18.63 -2.75
C ALA A 239 -4.16 -19.90 -1.88
N MET A 240 -2.99 -20.49 -1.64
CA MET A 240 -2.87 -21.68 -0.80
C MET A 240 -3.23 -21.37 0.66
N GLY A 241 -2.85 -20.21 1.18
CA GLY A 241 -3.09 -19.82 2.57
C GLY A 241 -4.54 -19.44 2.85
N LEU A 242 -5.20 -18.77 1.92
CA LEU A 242 -6.53 -18.18 2.11
C LEU A 242 -7.61 -19.03 1.45
N ILE A 243 -7.52 -19.29 0.15
CA ILE A 243 -8.58 -20.00 -0.59
C ILE A 243 -8.75 -21.43 -0.07
N THR A 244 -7.66 -22.19 0.10
CA THR A 244 -7.79 -23.59 0.59
C THR A 244 -8.29 -23.66 2.03
N LYS A 245 -7.85 -22.74 2.90
CA LYS A 245 -8.15 -22.81 4.35
C LYS A 245 -9.50 -22.18 4.71
N LYS A 246 -9.92 -21.13 4.00
CA LYS A 246 -11.14 -20.37 4.31
C LYS A 246 -12.31 -20.77 3.43
N LEU A 247 -12.06 -21.05 2.14
CA LEU A 247 -13.11 -21.44 1.19
C LEU A 247 -13.18 -22.96 0.97
N ASN A 248 -12.26 -23.73 1.55
CA ASN A 248 -12.20 -25.20 1.45
C ASN A 248 -12.07 -25.72 0.01
N TRP A 249 -11.49 -24.94 -0.90
CA TRP A 249 -11.23 -25.43 -2.26
C TRP A 249 -10.19 -26.56 -2.24
N PRO A 250 -10.31 -27.56 -3.13
CA PRO A 250 -9.28 -28.57 -3.30
C PRO A 250 -7.93 -27.95 -3.63
N LYS A 251 -6.85 -28.48 -3.02
CA LYS A 251 -5.50 -27.94 -3.22
C LYS A 251 -5.04 -28.01 -4.68
N GLU A 252 -5.45 -29.03 -5.42
CA GLU A 252 -5.10 -29.17 -6.84
C GLU A 252 -5.80 -28.09 -7.67
N ASP A 253 -7.10 -27.87 -7.48
CA ASP A 253 -7.84 -26.78 -8.14
C ASP A 253 -7.21 -25.40 -7.88
N VAL A 254 -6.71 -25.16 -6.67
CA VAL A 254 -6.03 -23.89 -6.33
C VAL A 254 -4.67 -23.79 -7.03
N LYS A 255 -3.90 -24.87 -7.15
CA LYS A 255 -2.64 -24.86 -7.90
C LYS A 255 -2.88 -24.63 -9.39
N ASP A 256 -3.90 -25.25 -9.95
CA ASP A 256 -4.28 -25.08 -11.35
C ASP A 256 -4.71 -23.63 -11.60
N LEU A 257 -5.55 -23.05 -10.73
CA LEU A 257 -5.92 -21.64 -10.80
C LEU A 257 -4.70 -20.72 -10.74
N VAL A 258 -3.76 -20.96 -9.81
CA VAL A 258 -2.55 -20.14 -9.70
C VAL A 258 -1.73 -20.22 -10.98
N LYS A 259 -1.55 -21.42 -11.55
CA LYS A 259 -0.82 -21.58 -12.80
C LYS A 259 -1.50 -20.80 -13.94
N GLU A 260 -2.82 -20.98 -14.11
CA GLU A 260 -3.59 -20.27 -15.12
C GLU A 260 -3.53 -18.75 -14.94
N ALA A 261 -3.55 -18.26 -13.69
CA ALA A 261 -3.45 -16.85 -13.37
C ALA A 261 -2.06 -16.27 -13.67
N LEU A 262 -0.98 -17.03 -13.44
CA LEU A 262 0.37 -16.62 -13.83
C LEU A 262 0.51 -16.53 -15.35
N ASP A 263 -0.03 -17.49 -16.09
CA ASP A 263 -0.03 -17.45 -17.56
C ASP A 263 -0.82 -16.24 -18.08
N ASP A 264 -1.93 -15.90 -17.42
CA ASP A 264 -2.80 -14.76 -17.75
C ASP A 264 -2.13 -13.39 -17.49
N LEU A 265 -1.22 -13.28 -16.52
CA LEU A 265 -0.43 -12.07 -16.26
C LEU A 265 0.63 -11.76 -17.33
N GLU A 266 1.07 -12.76 -18.06
CA GLU A 266 2.05 -12.59 -19.14
C GLU A 266 1.40 -12.21 -20.48
N ASP A 267 0.07 -12.33 -20.59
CA ASP A 267 -0.66 -11.98 -21.80
C ASP A 267 -0.70 -10.45 -21.99
N THR A 268 0.07 -9.96 -22.96
CA THR A 268 0.11 -8.54 -23.35
C THR A 268 -1.23 -7.96 -23.81
N ASN A 269 -2.24 -8.80 -24.09
CA ASN A 269 -3.58 -8.33 -24.44
C ASN A 269 -4.48 -8.11 -23.22
N ARG A 270 -4.05 -8.54 -22.02
CA ARG A 270 -4.77 -8.34 -20.75
C ARG A 270 -4.17 -7.15 -20.01
N HIS A 271 -4.98 -6.14 -19.78
CA HIS A 271 -4.54 -4.87 -19.18
C HIS A 271 -4.98 -4.80 -17.72
N TYR A 272 -4.30 -5.56 -16.87
CA TYR A 272 -4.48 -5.58 -15.41
C TYR A 272 -3.74 -4.44 -14.70
#